data_AF-A0A819FVX5-F1
#
_entry.id   AF-A0A819FVX5-F1
#
_cell.length_a   1.000
_cell.length_b   1.000
_cell.length_c   1.000
_cell.angle_alpha   90.00
_cell.angle_beta   90.00
_cell.angle_gamma   90.00
#
_symmetry.space_group_name_H-M   'P 1'
#
loop_
_entity.id
_entity.type
_entity.pdbx_description
1 polymer ?
#
loop_
_entity_poly.entity_id
_entity_poly.type
_entity_poly.pdbx_seq_one_letter_code
_entity_poly.pdbx_strand_id
1 'polypeptide(L)'
;MVRSIDLQSRQPHMRWTQRYGVMAIAIIVIITFIFILHQKQTYEEQTKQTIELLQNRIDYVSRLNDEHLQELSIIKQQNIRLTRSLNTIKSCHHRFEINNNISIININNTIIDETYNNNNNIIDSIKTNFHLPLSFSYLKHLTNKYDMLLPSFHRQTINKKFLRQNISFIIGIPTVKRDKQLYLIETIKSLIDNLNNEDIERILIVIFIAEPYDIEYVRTTAHQIEKLYNQYIENGLIEILSPPIEYYPDFDKLTLSLNDNKERVKWRTKQNYDFTYLMMYSSIRGKYYIQLEDDVITKPDYIHIIESFINKQKTQDWFMLEYSSLGNYN
;
A
#
# COMPACT_ATOMS: atom_id res chain seq x y z
N MET A 1 51.72 102.71 -18.34
CA MET A 1 51.79 102.76 -16.86
C MET A 1 50.40 102.43 -16.32
N VAL A 2 50.30 101.44 -15.41
CA VAL A 2 49.27 101.27 -14.34
C VAL A 2 47.82 100.98 -14.82
N ARG A 3 47.40 99.70 -14.86
CA ARG A 3 46.72 98.84 -13.83
C ARG A 3 45.18 98.94 -13.82
N SER A 4 44.63 97.76 -14.08
CA SER A 4 43.33 97.14 -13.72
C SER A 4 42.66 97.51 -12.39
N ILE A 5 41.33 97.29 -12.36
CA ILE A 5 40.41 96.72 -11.30
C ILE A 5 39.04 97.42 -11.51
N ASP A 6 37.84 96.84 -11.50
CA ASP A 6 37.22 95.50 -11.41
C ASP A 6 35.75 95.72 -11.82
N LEU A 7 35.04 94.71 -12.32
CA LEU A 7 33.58 94.53 -12.10
C LEU A 7 33.14 93.13 -12.57
N GLN A 8 33.17 92.21 -11.59
CA GLN A 8 32.28 91.07 -11.33
C GLN A 8 31.43 90.47 -12.48
N SER A 9 31.69 89.20 -12.79
CA SER A 9 30.65 88.15 -12.74
C SER A 9 31.26 86.74 -12.59
N ARG A 10 31.42 86.28 -11.34
CA ARG A 10 31.72 84.88 -11.02
C ARG A 10 30.44 84.05 -11.20
N GLN A 11 30.43 83.14 -12.16
CA GLN A 11 29.42 82.08 -12.33
C GLN A 11 29.54 81.02 -11.21
N PRO A 12 28.51 80.78 -10.36
CA PRO A 12 28.54 79.73 -9.34
C PRO A 12 27.57 78.58 -9.64
N HIS A 13 27.33 78.22 -10.91
CA HIS A 13 26.27 77.24 -11.23
C HIS A 13 26.72 75.77 -11.43
N MET A 14 28.03 75.48 -11.54
CA MET A 14 28.48 74.14 -11.96
C MET A 14 28.92 73.20 -10.82
N ARG A 15 29.16 73.72 -9.60
CA ARG A 15 29.61 72.91 -8.44
C ARG A 15 28.47 72.29 -7.63
N TRP A 16 27.27 72.85 -7.70
CA TRP A 16 26.13 72.40 -6.89
C TRP A 16 25.47 71.15 -7.49
N THR A 17 25.27 71.11 -8.81
CA THR A 17 24.63 69.97 -9.51
C THR A 17 25.43 68.67 -9.39
N GLN A 18 26.77 68.73 -9.45
CA GLN A 18 27.64 67.56 -9.24
C GLN A 18 27.57 67.03 -7.80
N ARG A 19 27.46 67.91 -6.80
CA ARG A 19 27.35 67.50 -5.39
C ARG A 19 26.00 66.83 -5.09
N TYR A 20 24.91 67.35 -5.63
CA TYR A 20 23.60 66.70 -5.50
C TYR A 20 23.53 65.37 -6.26
N GLY A 21 24.17 65.26 -7.43
CA GLY A 21 24.28 64.01 -8.17
C GLY A 21 25.04 62.92 -7.41
N VAL A 22 26.18 63.25 -6.80
CA VAL A 22 26.96 62.30 -5.98
C VAL A 22 26.20 61.88 -4.73
N MET A 23 25.48 62.80 -4.08
CA MET A 23 24.64 62.47 -2.92
C MET A 23 23.45 61.57 -3.30
N ALA A 24 22.83 61.80 -4.46
CA ALA A 24 21.75 60.94 -4.95
C ALA A 24 22.24 59.51 -5.26
N ILE A 25 23.42 59.37 -5.88
CA ILE A 25 24.03 58.06 -6.12
C ILE A 25 24.35 57.36 -4.81
N ALA A 26 24.91 58.06 -3.81
CA ALA A 26 25.20 57.49 -2.50
C ALA A 26 23.92 56.97 -1.80
N ILE A 27 22.81 57.72 -1.89
CA ILE A 27 21.52 57.30 -1.34
C ILE A 27 20.99 56.05 -2.04
N ILE A 28 21.08 55.99 -3.37
CA ILE A 28 20.65 54.80 -4.14
C ILE A 28 21.47 53.57 -3.74
N VAL A 29 22.80 53.70 -3.58
CA VAL A 29 23.67 52.61 -3.13
C VAL A 29 23.32 52.14 -1.73
N ILE A 30 22.96 53.05 -0.81
CA ILE A 30 22.52 52.69 0.54
C ILE A 30 21.18 51.94 0.50
N ILE A 31 20.22 52.40 -0.31
CA ILE A 31 18.91 51.75 -0.44
C ILE A 31 19.05 50.35 -1.05
N THR A 32 19.87 50.19 -2.10
CA THR A 32 20.11 48.86 -2.69
C THR A 32 20.82 47.93 -1.71
N PHE A 33 21.76 48.45 -0.92
CA PHE A 33 22.43 47.66 0.12
C PHE A 33 21.46 47.21 1.23
N ILE A 34 20.58 48.09 1.70
CA ILE A 34 19.53 47.74 2.68
C ILE A 34 18.58 46.69 2.10
N PHE A 35 18.19 46.83 0.82
CA PHE A 35 17.34 45.85 0.15
C PHE A 35 18.00 44.47 0.04
N ILE A 36 19.30 44.41 -0.29
CA ILE A 36 20.07 43.15 -0.34
C ILE A 36 20.16 42.51 1.06
N LEU A 37 20.38 43.29 2.11
CA LEU A 37 20.40 42.78 3.48
C LEU A 37 19.04 42.22 3.91
N HIS A 38 17.95 42.90 3.57
CA HIS A 38 16.61 42.43 3.87
C HIS A 38 16.29 41.13 3.14
N GLN A 39 16.62 41.04 1.85
CA GLN A 39 16.51 39.79 1.07
C GLN A 39 17.29 38.66 1.74
N LYS A 40 18.55 38.91 2.12
CA LYS A 40 19.41 37.91 2.79
C LYS A 40 18.77 37.40 4.09
N GLN A 41 18.21 38.28 4.91
CA GLN A 41 17.54 37.90 6.15
C GLN A 41 16.30 37.02 5.90
N THR A 42 15.48 37.35 4.90
CA THR A 42 14.33 36.54 4.49
C THR A 42 14.75 35.15 4.00
N TYR A 43 15.83 35.05 3.21
CA TYR A 43 16.39 33.76 2.78
C TYR A 43 16.93 32.94 3.95
N GLU A 44 17.60 33.57 4.92
CA GLU A 44 18.08 32.89 6.14
C GLU A 44 16.92 32.36 7.01
N GLU A 45 15.81 33.07 7.12
CA GLU A 45 14.63 32.59 7.83
C GLU A 45 13.95 31.42 7.12
N GLN A 46 13.77 31.50 5.79
CA GLN A 46 13.19 30.41 4.99
C GLN A 46 14.05 29.14 5.02
N THR A 47 15.37 29.29 4.95
CA THR A 47 16.30 28.15 5.02
C THR A 47 16.28 27.51 6.41
N LYS A 48 16.24 28.30 7.50
CA LYS A 48 16.06 27.77 8.86
C LYS A 48 14.78 26.97 9.02
N GLN A 49 13.64 27.51 8.56
CA GLN A 49 12.35 26.80 8.60
C GLN A 49 12.39 25.49 7.81
N THR A 50 13.02 25.50 6.63
CA THR A 50 13.16 24.30 5.79
C THR A 50 14.04 23.24 6.47
N ILE A 51 15.14 23.65 7.08
CA ILE A 51 16.04 22.74 7.82
C ILE A 51 15.32 22.12 9.02
N GLU A 52 14.56 22.91 9.78
CA GLU A 52 13.77 22.42 10.91
C GLU A 52 12.70 21.41 10.46
N LEU A 53 11.99 21.70 9.36
CA LEU A 53 11.04 20.78 8.76
C LEU A 53 11.71 19.46 8.32
N LEU A 54 12.90 19.54 7.71
CA LEU A 54 13.66 18.37 7.28
C LEU A 54 14.17 17.56 8.47
N GLN A 55 14.63 18.20 9.54
CA GLN A 55 15.03 17.53 10.78
C GLN A 55 13.86 16.77 11.40
N ASN A 56 12.69 17.41 11.51
CA ASN A 56 11.47 16.75 12.00
C ASN A 56 11.07 15.55 11.13
N ARG A 57 11.28 15.60 9.81
CA ARG A 57 11.05 14.46 8.92
C ARG A 57 12.05 13.33 9.12
N ILE A 58 13.34 13.66 9.25
CA ILE A 58 14.39 12.67 9.50
C ILE A 58 14.14 11.97 10.82
N ASP A 59 13.76 12.71 11.87
CA ASP A 59 13.42 12.15 13.18
C ASP A 59 12.18 11.25 13.10
N TYR A 60 11.15 11.66 12.38
CA TYR A 60 9.97 10.84 12.16
C TYR A 60 10.29 9.53 11.43
N VAL A 61 11.03 9.61 10.32
CA VAL A 61 11.45 8.44 9.54
C VAL A 61 12.35 7.53 10.37
N SER A 62 13.25 8.09 11.18
CA SER A 62 14.14 7.31 12.05
C SER A 62 13.35 6.54 13.10
N ARG A 63 12.38 7.18 13.77
CA ARG A 63 11.49 6.50 14.72
C ARG A 63 10.68 5.39 14.07
N LEU A 64 10.13 5.66 12.87
CA LEU A 64 9.39 4.65 12.12
C LEU A 64 10.28 3.46 11.75
N ASN A 65 11.53 3.71 11.38
CA ASN A 65 12.50 2.67 11.06
C ASN A 65 12.88 1.85 12.30
N ASP A 66 13.04 2.48 13.46
CA ASP A 66 13.29 1.80 14.74
C ASP A 66 12.10 0.93 15.16
N GLU A 67 10.87 1.42 14.97
CA GLU A 67 9.64 0.65 15.16
C GLU A 67 9.63 -0.59 14.25
N HIS A 68 9.90 -0.42 12.95
CA HIS A 68 9.97 -1.52 12.00
C HIS A 68 11.06 -2.55 12.37
N LEU A 69 12.22 -2.11 12.85
CA LEU A 69 13.29 -3.01 13.31
C LEU A 69 12.87 -3.82 14.54
N GLN A 70 12.15 -3.21 15.48
CA GLN A 70 11.57 -3.92 16.61
C GLN A 70 10.53 -4.93 16.16
N GLU A 71 9.66 -4.58 15.20
CA GLU A 71 8.69 -5.52 14.62
C GLU A 71 9.35 -6.71 13.96
N LEU A 72 10.37 -6.49 13.14
CA LEU A 72 11.13 -7.56 12.49
C LEU A 72 11.75 -8.51 13.52
N SER A 73 12.20 -7.99 14.67
CA SER A 73 12.73 -8.81 15.75
C SER A 73 11.66 -9.71 16.39
N ILE A 74 10.45 -9.19 16.58
CA ILE A 74 9.30 -9.92 17.14
C ILE A 74 8.83 -10.99 16.15
N ILE A 75 8.67 -10.64 14.88
CA ILE A 75 8.27 -11.57 13.81
C ILE A 75 9.29 -12.70 13.69
N LYS A 76 10.59 -12.38 13.71
CA LYS A 76 11.66 -13.39 13.69
C LYS A 76 11.56 -14.31 14.90
N GLN A 77 11.28 -13.78 16.08
CA GLN A 77 11.11 -14.59 17.29
C GLN A 77 9.86 -15.47 17.24
N GLN A 78 8.75 -14.98 16.71
CA GLN A 78 7.51 -15.74 16.51
C GLN A 78 7.72 -16.87 15.50
N ASN A 79 8.37 -16.62 14.37
CA ASN A 79 8.72 -17.64 13.38
C ASN A 79 9.61 -18.74 13.98
N ILE A 80 10.58 -18.37 14.82
CA ILE A 80 11.39 -19.35 15.55
C ILE A 80 10.52 -20.20 16.49
N ARG A 81 9.56 -19.59 17.19
CA ARG A 81 8.63 -20.32 18.07
C ARG A 81 7.72 -21.27 17.28
N LEU A 82 7.12 -20.80 16.18
CA LEU A 82 6.29 -21.61 15.29
C LEU A 82 7.08 -22.78 14.70
N THR A 83 8.31 -22.55 14.25
CA THR A 83 9.19 -23.61 13.74
C THR A 83 9.47 -24.67 14.80
N ARG A 84 9.69 -24.27 16.06
CA ARG A 84 9.84 -25.22 17.18
C ARG A 84 8.56 -26.01 17.43
N SER A 85 7.40 -25.36 17.46
CA SER A 85 6.11 -26.02 17.63
C SER A 85 5.81 -27.02 16.51
N LEU A 86 6.08 -26.66 15.26
CA LEU A 86 5.94 -27.56 14.11
C LEU A 86 6.88 -28.76 14.20
N ASN A 87 8.13 -28.56 14.64
CA ASN A 87 9.06 -29.66 14.85
C ASN A 87 8.63 -30.57 16.01
N THR A 88 8.04 -30.03 17.08
CA THR A 88 7.46 -30.85 18.16
C THR A 88 6.24 -31.64 17.69
N ILE A 89 5.39 -31.06 16.84
CA ILE A 89 4.23 -31.76 16.25
C ILE A 89 4.70 -32.86 15.31
N LYS A 90 5.66 -32.59 14.42
CA LYS A 90 6.27 -33.61 13.55
C LYS A 90 6.87 -34.76 14.35
N SER A 91 7.56 -34.46 15.45
CA SER A 91 8.13 -35.46 16.35
C SER A 91 7.05 -36.28 17.06
N CYS A 92 5.94 -35.65 17.46
CA CYS A 92 4.81 -36.32 18.08
C CYS A 92 4.05 -37.22 17.08
N HIS A 93 3.87 -36.75 15.84
CA HIS A 93 3.25 -37.51 14.75
C HIS A 93 4.09 -38.74 14.38
N HIS A 94 5.42 -38.58 14.32
CA HIS A 94 6.32 -39.71 14.09
C HIS A 94 6.27 -40.73 15.23
N ARG A 95 6.12 -40.27 16.49
CA ARG A 95 5.91 -41.15 17.66
C ARG A 95 4.55 -41.84 17.65
N PHE A 96 3.52 -41.19 17.10
CA PHE A 96 2.17 -41.73 16.97
C PHE A 96 2.08 -42.78 15.85
N GLU A 97 2.76 -42.57 14.72
CA GLU A 97 2.89 -43.58 13.65
C GLU A 97 3.63 -44.84 14.11
N ILE A 98 4.65 -44.70 14.97
CA ILE A 98 5.36 -45.85 15.57
C ILE A 98 4.43 -46.62 16.54
N ASN A 99 3.59 -45.92 17.30
CA ASN A 99 2.67 -46.55 18.26
C ASN A 99 1.43 -47.18 17.62
N ASN A 100 0.98 -46.70 16.46
CA ASN A 100 -0.18 -47.29 15.75
C ASN A 100 0.10 -48.68 15.15
N ASN A 101 1.36 -49.09 15.02
CA ASN A 101 1.69 -50.49 14.71
C ASN A 101 1.53 -51.44 15.92
N ILE A 102 1.25 -50.91 17.13
CA ILE A 102 1.10 -51.69 18.37
C ILE A 102 -0.35 -51.65 18.90
N SER A 103 -1.20 -50.72 18.45
CA SER A 103 -2.52 -50.46 19.06
C SER A 103 -3.77 -50.79 18.22
N ILE A 104 -3.64 -51.47 17.07
CA ILE A 104 -4.79 -51.86 16.21
C ILE A 104 -5.78 -52.84 16.92
N ILE A 105 -5.44 -53.38 18.09
CA ILE A 105 -6.24 -54.42 18.75
C ILE A 105 -7.39 -53.88 19.65
N ASN A 106 -7.45 -52.60 20.03
CA ASN A 106 -8.25 -52.23 21.23
C ASN A 106 -9.15 -50.98 21.22
N ILE A 107 -9.69 -50.51 20.09
CA ILE A 107 -10.55 -49.31 20.10
C ILE A 107 -11.84 -49.54 19.30
N ASN A 108 -12.87 -50.10 19.93
CA ASN A 108 -14.24 -50.13 19.38
C ASN A 108 -15.30 -49.47 20.29
N ASN A 109 -14.94 -48.82 21.41
CA ASN A 109 -15.95 -48.40 22.41
C ASN A 109 -15.90 -46.91 22.86
N THR A 110 -15.34 -45.96 22.10
CA THR A 110 -15.20 -44.56 22.56
C THR A 110 -15.71 -43.47 21.59
N ILE A 111 -16.62 -43.79 20.67
CA ILE A 111 -17.00 -42.87 19.56
C ILE A 111 -18.09 -41.82 19.92
N ILE A 112 -18.70 -41.83 21.12
CA ILE A 112 -19.93 -41.04 21.33
C ILE A 112 -19.73 -39.67 22.02
N ASP A 113 -18.58 -39.37 22.62
CA ASP A 113 -18.40 -38.11 23.39
C ASP A 113 -17.64 -36.98 22.66
N GLU A 114 -17.16 -37.19 21.43
CA GLU A 114 -16.29 -36.21 20.74
C GLU A 114 -17.04 -35.13 19.90
N THR A 115 -18.35 -35.24 19.73
CA THR A 115 -19.10 -34.40 18.78
C THR A 115 -19.41 -32.98 19.26
N TYR A 116 -19.22 -32.67 20.56
CA TYR A 116 -19.51 -31.32 21.10
C TYR A 116 -18.28 -30.40 21.22
N ASN A 117 -17.05 -30.94 21.15
CA ASN A 117 -15.82 -30.16 21.24
C ASN A 117 -15.25 -29.69 19.89
N ASN A 118 -15.82 -30.16 18.76
CA ASN A 118 -15.24 -29.90 17.44
C ASN A 118 -15.62 -28.52 16.84
N ASN A 119 -16.62 -27.82 17.40
CA ASN A 119 -17.03 -26.50 16.91
C ASN A 119 -16.11 -25.36 17.34
N ASN A 120 -15.39 -25.50 18.46
CA ASN A 120 -14.42 -24.49 18.91
C ASN A 120 -13.10 -24.54 18.11
N ASN A 121 -12.74 -25.72 17.59
CA ASN A 121 -11.53 -25.91 16.79
C ASN A 121 -11.63 -25.31 15.38
N ILE A 122 -12.84 -25.16 14.82
CA ILE A 122 -13.07 -24.53 13.51
C ILE A 122 -12.90 -23.00 13.60
N ILE A 123 -13.32 -22.39 14.71
CA ILE A 123 -13.12 -20.97 14.95
C ILE A 123 -11.63 -20.68 15.20
N ASP A 124 -10.91 -21.56 15.89
CA ASP A 124 -9.47 -21.42 16.12
C ASP A 124 -8.61 -21.72 14.86
N SER A 125 -9.10 -22.54 13.91
CA SER A 125 -8.45 -22.73 12.61
C SER A 125 -8.68 -21.55 11.64
N ILE A 126 -9.80 -20.83 11.77
CA ILE A 126 -10.01 -19.56 11.04
C ILE A 126 -9.15 -18.44 11.65
N LYS A 127 -8.99 -18.39 12.98
CA LYS A 127 -8.09 -17.45 13.67
C LYS A 127 -6.61 -17.59 13.29
N THR A 128 -6.20 -18.73 12.76
CA THR A 128 -4.78 -19.02 12.44
C THR A 128 -4.42 -18.78 10.96
N ASN A 129 -5.39 -18.44 10.12
CA ASN A 129 -5.20 -18.16 8.70
C ASN A 129 -4.99 -16.68 8.36
N PHE A 130 -4.89 -15.78 9.35
CA PHE A 130 -4.49 -14.39 9.14
C PHE A 130 -3.20 -14.13 9.93
N HIS A 131 -2.05 -14.22 9.26
CA HIS A 131 -0.79 -13.80 9.85
C HIS A 131 -0.68 -12.27 9.69
N LEU A 132 -1.05 -11.55 10.73
CA LEU A 132 -1.03 -10.09 10.77
C LEU A 132 0.41 -9.63 11.03
N PRO A 133 1.08 -8.94 10.09
CA PRO A 133 2.29 -8.19 10.41
C PRO A 133 1.92 -7.09 11.43
N LEU A 134 2.85 -6.69 12.31
CA LEU A 134 2.63 -5.64 13.32
C LEU A 134 2.41 -4.22 12.76
N SER A 135 2.26 -4.10 11.44
CA SER A 135 1.80 -2.93 10.70
C SER A 135 0.44 -2.35 11.20
N PHE A 136 -0.20 -2.99 12.18
CA PHE A 136 -1.31 -2.46 12.97
C PHE A 136 -1.08 -1.09 13.63
N SER A 137 0.14 -0.53 13.62
CA SER A 137 0.32 0.88 14.01
C SER A 137 -0.55 1.84 13.17
N TYR A 138 -0.82 1.53 11.90
CA TYR A 138 -1.75 2.31 11.06
C TYR A 138 -3.20 1.79 11.04
N LEU A 139 -3.46 0.57 11.55
CA LEU A 139 -4.81 0.01 11.75
C LEU A 139 -5.27 0.10 13.21
N LYS A 140 -4.78 1.09 13.97
CA LYS A 140 -5.11 1.23 15.40
C LYS A 140 -6.61 1.30 15.67
N HIS A 141 -7.42 1.85 14.76
CA HIS A 141 -8.88 1.88 14.90
C HIS A 141 -9.55 0.50 14.81
N LEU A 142 -8.83 -0.52 14.33
CA LEU A 142 -9.26 -1.92 14.30
C LEU A 142 -8.73 -2.74 15.48
N THR A 143 -8.01 -2.11 16.42
CA THR A 143 -7.55 -2.78 17.64
C THR A 143 -8.79 -3.28 18.41
N ASN A 144 -8.91 -4.60 18.57
CA ASN A 144 -10.06 -5.32 19.13
C ASN A 144 -11.29 -5.50 18.21
N LYS A 145 -11.16 -5.23 16.91
CA LYS A 145 -12.22 -5.42 15.90
C LYS A 145 -11.79 -6.38 14.79
N TYR A 146 -11.34 -7.58 15.15
CA TYR A 146 -10.82 -8.56 14.20
C TYR A 146 -11.85 -9.01 13.16
N ASP A 147 -13.14 -9.01 13.51
CA ASP A 147 -14.22 -9.34 12.58
C ASP A 147 -14.30 -8.36 11.39
N MET A 148 -13.76 -7.14 11.54
CA MET A 148 -13.73 -6.13 10.48
C MET A 148 -12.62 -6.38 9.45
N LEU A 149 -11.80 -7.40 9.65
CA LEU A 149 -10.82 -7.88 8.68
C LEU A 149 -11.41 -8.93 7.74
N LEU A 150 -12.61 -9.43 8.06
CA LEU A 150 -13.36 -10.35 7.21
C LEU A 150 -14.20 -9.57 6.20
N PRO A 151 -14.33 -10.07 4.97
CA PRO A 151 -15.11 -9.40 3.94
C PRO A 151 -16.59 -9.32 4.32
N SER A 152 -17.19 -8.15 4.12
CA SER A 152 -18.63 -7.95 4.30
C SER A 152 -19.43 -8.58 3.15
N PHE A 153 -18.83 -8.60 1.96
CA PHE A 153 -19.31 -9.34 0.80
C PHE A 153 -18.19 -10.25 0.31
N HIS A 154 -18.50 -11.53 0.16
CA HIS A 154 -17.56 -12.51 -0.37
C HIS A 154 -18.29 -13.49 -1.29
N ARG A 155 -17.86 -13.51 -2.55
CA ARG A 155 -18.26 -14.51 -3.52
C ARG A 155 -17.04 -15.30 -4.00
N GLN A 156 -17.06 -16.58 -3.70
CA GLN A 156 -16.12 -17.60 -4.16
C GLN A 156 -16.91 -18.84 -4.60
N THR A 157 -16.26 -19.82 -5.21
CA THR A 157 -16.90 -21.10 -5.59
C THR A 157 -17.74 -21.69 -4.45
N ILE A 158 -18.91 -22.22 -4.80
CA ILE A 158 -19.79 -22.90 -3.84
C ILE A 158 -19.20 -24.28 -3.50
N ASN A 159 -18.47 -24.88 -4.43
CA ASN A 159 -17.88 -26.19 -4.26
C ASN A 159 -16.49 -26.09 -3.62
N LYS A 160 -16.40 -26.50 -2.35
CA LYS A 160 -15.14 -26.50 -1.59
C LYS A 160 -14.01 -27.28 -2.26
N LYS A 161 -14.30 -28.26 -3.13
CA LYS A 161 -13.28 -29.00 -3.89
C LYS A 161 -12.55 -28.12 -4.91
N PHE A 162 -13.21 -27.10 -5.45
CA PHE A 162 -12.64 -26.16 -6.40
C PHE A 162 -11.99 -24.95 -5.73
N LEU A 163 -11.97 -24.89 -4.39
CA LEU A 163 -11.16 -23.91 -3.68
C LEU A 163 -9.70 -24.22 -3.95
N ARG A 164 -9.01 -23.29 -4.63
CA ARG A 164 -7.63 -23.47 -5.03
C ARG A 164 -6.72 -23.56 -3.81
N GLN A 165 -5.87 -24.57 -3.84
CA GLN A 165 -4.77 -24.77 -2.90
C GLN A 165 -3.45 -24.64 -3.67
N ASN A 166 -2.36 -24.29 -2.97
CA ASN A 166 -1.02 -24.14 -3.57
C ASN A 166 -0.95 -23.11 -4.71
N ILE A 167 -1.57 -21.95 -4.51
CA ILE A 167 -1.56 -20.87 -5.51
C ILE A 167 -0.13 -20.32 -5.64
N SER A 168 0.34 -20.14 -6.87
CA SER A 168 1.64 -19.52 -7.14
C SER A 168 1.52 -18.00 -7.19
N PHE A 169 0.51 -17.48 -7.90
CA PHE A 169 0.30 -16.05 -8.06
C PHE A 169 -1.12 -15.65 -7.68
N ILE A 170 -1.24 -14.62 -6.85
CA ILE A 170 -2.52 -13.96 -6.57
C ILE A 170 -2.51 -12.60 -7.22
N ILE A 171 -3.52 -12.32 -8.05
CA ILE A 171 -3.70 -11.04 -8.73
C ILE A 171 -4.80 -10.28 -8.00
N GLY A 172 -4.44 -9.23 -7.27
CA GLY A 172 -5.38 -8.36 -6.59
C GLY A 172 -5.77 -7.17 -7.46
N ILE A 173 -7.08 -7.02 -7.73
CA ILE A 173 -7.64 -5.96 -8.57
C ILE A 173 -8.66 -5.17 -7.75
N PRO A 174 -8.29 -4.01 -7.20
CA PRO A 174 -9.22 -3.11 -6.54
C PRO A 174 -9.97 -2.29 -7.58
N THR A 175 -11.27 -2.15 -7.38
CA THR A 175 -12.14 -1.33 -8.21
C THR A 175 -12.98 -0.42 -7.34
N VAL A 176 -13.23 0.77 -7.85
CA VAL A 176 -14.03 1.83 -7.23
C VAL A 176 -15.08 2.28 -8.23
N LYS A 177 -16.12 2.94 -7.74
CA LYS A 177 -17.21 3.41 -8.59
C LYS A 177 -16.67 4.41 -9.62
N ARG A 178 -16.78 4.04 -10.89
CA ARG A 178 -16.41 4.88 -12.03
C ARG A 178 -17.60 5.09 -12.95
N ASP A 179 -17.57 6.19 -13.69
CA ASP A 179 -18.59 6.50 -14.71
C ASP A 179 -18.63 5.46 -15.84
N LYS A 180 -17.52 4.76 -16.08
CA LYS A 180 -17.39 3.70 -17.09
C LYS A 180 -17.07 2.35 -16.42
N GLN A 181 -18.10 1.55 -16.17
CA GLN A 181 -17.96 0.20 -15.60
C GLN A 181 -17.23 -0.80 -16.52
N LEU A 182 -17.06 -0.47 -17.81
CA LEU A 182 -16.52 -1.38 -18.83
C LEU A 182 -15.04 -1.76 -18.61
N TYR A 183 -14.24 -0.91 -17.95
CA TYR A 183 -12.81 -1.15 -17.78
C TYR A 183 -12.49 -2.43 -17.01
N LEU A 184 -13.19 -2.67 -15.89
CA LEU A 184 -12.96 -3.87 -15.07
C LEU A 184 -13.26 -5.14 -15.87
N ILE A 185 -14.34 -5.15 -16.65
CA ILE A 185 -14.73 -6.30 -17.47
C ILE A 185 -13.71 -6.56 -18.57
N GLU A 186 -13.19 -5.51 -19.22
CA GLU A 186 -12.12 -5.62 -20.22
C GLU A 186 -10.82 -6.15 -19.59
N THR A 187 -10.46 -5.69 -18.40
CA THR A 187 -9.29 -6.17 -17.66
C THR A 187 -9.42 -7.65 -17.30
N ILE A 188 -10.56 -8.08 -16.73
CA ILE A 188 -10.82 -9.49 -16.39
C ILE A 188 -10.77 -10.34 -17.65
N LYS A 189 -11.40 -9.89 -18.74
CA LYS A 189 -11.35 -10.58 -20.02
C LYS A 189 -9.91 -10.74 -20.51
N SER A 190 -9.15 -9.65 -20.56
CA SER A 190 -7.75 -9.67 -21.00
C SER A 190 -6.90 -10.60 -20.16
N LEU A 191 -7.09 -10.61 -18.83
CA LEU A 191 -6.39 -11.50 -17.93
C LEU A 191 -6.66 -12.97 -18.25
N ILE A 192 -7.91 -13.34 -18.46
CA ILE A 192 -8.31 -14.73 -18.75
C ILE A 192 -7.86 -15.16 -20.15
N ASP A 193 -8.10 -14.33 -21.16
CA ASP A 193 -7.83 -14.66 -22.57
C ASP A 193 -6.33 -14.86 -22.84
N ASN A 194 -5.46 -14.26 -22.03
CA ASN A 194 -4.00 -14.34 -22.15
C ASN A 194 -3.34 -15.34 -21.18
N LEU A 195 -4.13 -16.17 -20.49
CA LEU A 195 -3.61 -17.24 -19.63
C LEU A 195 -3.48 -18.55 -20.38
N ASN A 196 -2.41 -19.29 -20.06
CA ASN A 196 -2.21 -20.65 -20.54
C ASN A 196 -2.84 -21.66 -19.59
N ASN A 197 -3.16 -22.86 -20.09
CA ASN A 197 -3.78 -23.92 -19.28
C ASN A 197 -2.99 -24.27 -18.01
N GLU A 198 -1.66 -24.28 -18.08
CA GLU A 198 -0.78 -24.52 -16.92
C GLU A 198 -0.82 -23.38 -15.90
N ASP A 199 -1.01 -22.15 -16.35
CA ASP A 199 -1.08 -20.96 -15.50
C ASP A 199 -2.45 -20.86 -14.82
N ILE A 200 -3.51 -21.19 -15.56
CA ILE A 200 -4.89 -21.15 -15.04
C ILE A 200 -5.02 -21.96 -13.75
N GLU A 201 -4.32 -23.08 -13.58
CA GLU A 201 -4.41 -23.93 -12.38
C GLU A 201 -3.70 -23.33 -11.16
N ARG A 202 -2.75 -22.42 -11.35
CA ARG A 202 -1.83 -21.93 -10.31
C ARG A 202 -2.10 -20.51 -9.86
N ILE A 203 -3.18 -19.91 -10.34
CA ILE A 203 -3.52 -18.49 -10.15
C ILE A 203 -4.85 -18.33 -9.44
N LEU A 204 -4.94 -17.27 -8.64
CA LEU A 204 -6.20 -16.75 -8.13
C LEU A 204 -6.30 -15.26 -8.47
N ILE A 205 -7.41 -14.86 -9.07
CA ILE A 205 -7.76 -13.46 -9.33
C ILE A 205 -8.73 -13.01 -8.25
N VAL A 206 -8.33 -12.04 -7.44
CA VAL A 206 -9.15 -11.47 -6.37
C VAL A 206 -9.61 -10.07 -6.79
N ILE A 207 -10.90 -9.95 -7.10
CA ILE A 207 -11.53 -8.69 -7.44
C ILE A 207 -12.07 -8.07 -6.16
N PHE A 208 -11.59 -6.87 -5.83
CA PHE A 208 -11.95 -6.17 -4.61
C PHE A 208 -12.74 -4.92 -4.93
N ILE A 209 -14.04 -4.95 -4.64
CA ILE A 209 -14.95 -3.82 -4.85
C ILE A 209 -14.87 -2.92 -3.60
N ALA A 210 -14.09 -1.85 -3.71
CA ALA A 210 -13.73 -0.94 -2.63
C ALA A 210 -14.77 0.17 -2.40
N GLU A 211 -16.06 -0.17 -2.49
CA GLU A 211 -17.20 0.74 -2.32
C GLU A 211 -18.10 0.28 -1.17
N PRO A 212 -17.58 0.17 0.06
CA PRO A 212 -18.33 -0.41 1.19
C PRO A 212 -19.57 0.42 1.56
N TYR A 213 -19.59 1.70 1.19
CA TYR A 213 -20.68 2.65 1.47
C TYR A 213 -21.85 2.53 0.47
N ASP A 214 -21.64 1.88 -0.68
CA ASP A 214 -22.65 1.68 -1.73
C ASP A 214 -22.86 0.18 -1.99
N ILE A 215 -23.59 -0.45 -1.08
CA ILE A 215 -23.86 -1.89 -1.10
C ILE A 215 -24.56 -2.31 -2.40
N GLU A 216 -25.41 -1.45 -2.96
CA GLU A 216 -26.12 -1.75 -4.20
C GLU A 216 -25.17 -1.78 -5.40
N TYR A 217 -24.21 -0.85 -5.45
CA TYR A 217 -23.13 -0.90 -6.44
C TYR A 217 -22.27 -2.16 -6.29
N VAL A 218 -21.92 -2.55 -5.06
CA VAL A 218 -21.16 -3.80 -4.80
C VAL A 218 -21.91 -5.01 -5.35
N ARG A 219 -23.19 -5.15 -5.00
CA ARG A 219 -24.03 -6.28 -5.47
C ARG A 219 -24.21 -6.28 -6.97
N THR A 220 -24.48 -5.11 -7.57
CA THR A 220 -24.69 -4.98 -9.01
C THR A 220 -23.43 -5.35 -9.78
N THR A 221 -22.27 -4.84 -9.36
CA THR A 221 -20.97 -5.12 -9.99
C THR A 221 -20.59 -6.59 -9.83
N ALA A 222 -20.76 -7.15 -8.62
CA ALA A 222 -20.53 -8.58 -8.39
C ALA A 222 -21.43 -9.45 -9.27
N HIS A 223 -22.72 -9.11 -9.36
CA HIS A 223 -23.67 -9.85 -10.19
C HIS A 223 -23.36 -9.76 -11.69
N GLN A 224 -22.88 -8.61 -12.17
CA GLN A 224 -22.40 -8.46 -13.55
C GLN A 224 -21.21 -9.38 -13.83
N ILE A 225 -20.23 -9.43 -12.92
CA ILE A 225 -19.05 -10.31 -13.03
C ILE A 225 -19.50 -11.78 -12.99
N GLU A 226 -20.40 -12.14 -12.07
CA GLU A 226 -20.97 -13.49 -12.00
C GLU A 226 -21.63 -13.89 -13.30
N LYS A 227 -22.47 -13.03 -13.88
CA LYS A 227 -23.18 -13.31 -15.13
C LYS A 227 -22.22 -13.62 -16.29
N LEU A 228 -21.08 -12.94 -16.35
CA LEU A 228 -20.10 -13.08 -17.43
C LEU A 228 -19.07 -14.19 -17.18
N TYR A 229 -18.67 -14.40 -15.93
CA TYR A 229 -17.53 -15.23 -15.56
C TYR A 229 -17.86 -16.32 -14.54
N ASN A 230 -19.14 -16.72 -14.40
CA ASN A 230 -19.58 -17.73 -13.43
C ASN A 230 -18.72 -19.01 -13.47
N GLN A 231 -18.35 -19.47 -14.67
CA GLN A 231 -17.49 -20.65 -14.83
C GLN A 231 -16.13 -20.50 -14.12
N TYR A 232 -15.52 -19.31 -14.19
CA TYR A 232 -14.24 -18.99 -13.56
C TYR A 232 -14.37 -18.73 -12.06
N ILE A 233 -15.53 -18.31 -11.58
CA ILE A 233 -15.80 -18.23 -10.15
C ILE A 233 -16.01 -19.64 -9.57
N GLU A 234 -16.81 -20.49 -10.24
CA GLU A 234 -17.12 -21.84 -9.76
C GLU A 234 -15.93 -22.79 -9.84
N ASN A 235 -15.01 -22.60 -10.79
CA ASN A 235 -13.74 -23.34 -10.83
C ASN A 235 -12.67 -22.77 -9.88
N GLY A 236 -13.00 -21.71 -9.13
CA GLY A 236 -12.14 -21.08 -8.14
C GLY A 236 -11.04 -20.17 -8.70
N LEU A 237 -11.02 -19.84 -9.99
CA LEU A 237 -10.07 -18.86 -10.57
C LEU A 237 -10.33 -17.44 -10.06
N ILE A 238 -11.59 -17.07 -9.86
CA ILE A 238 -12.01 -15.72 -9.47
C ILE A 238 -12.70 -15.73 -8.12
N GLU A 239 -12.31 -14.78 -7.27
CA GLU A 239 -13.03 -14.42 -6.04
C GLU A 239 -13.38 -12.93 -6.06
N ILE A 240 -14.55 -12.60 -5.54
CA ILE A 240 -15.04 -11.21 -5.44
C ILE A 240 -15.22 -10.86 -3.96
N LEU A 241 -14.65 -9.74 -3.55
CA LEU A 241 -14.64 -9.27 -2.17
C LEU A 241 -15.11 -7.83 -2.07
N SER A 242 -15.70 -7.49 -0.93
CA SER A 242 -15.84 -6.11 -0.48
C SER A 242 -15.56 -6.06 1.02
N PRO A 243 -14.86 -5.03 1.51
CA PRO A 243 -14.54 -4.90 2.93
C PRO A 243 -15.77 -4.38 3.70
N PRO A 244 -15.81 -4.55 5.03
CA PRO A 244 -16.78 -3.85 5.86
C PRO A 244 -16.47 -2.35 5.91
N ILE A 245 -17.50 -1.53 6.16
CA ILE A 245 -17.36 -0.07 6.24
C ILE A 245 -16.36 0.32 7.33
N GLU A 246 -16.41 -0.39 8.45
CA GLU A 246 -15.62 -0.18 9.65
C GLU A 246 -14.13 -0.50 9.48
N TYR A 247 -13.75 -1.20 8.40
CA TYR A 247 -12.35 -1.41 8.05
C TYR A 247 -11.63 -0.07 7.83
N TYR A 248 -12.32 0.93 7.28
CA TYR A 248 -11.75 2.23 7.01
C TYR A 248 -11.84 3.15 8.25
N PRO A 249 -10.78 3.92 8.53
CA PRO A 249 -10.83 4.94 9.56
C PRO A 249 -11.67 6.12 9.09
N ASP A 250 -11.96 7.02 10.02
CA ASP A 250 -12.54 8.31 9.71
C ASP A 250 -11.52 9.21 8.97
N PHE A 251 -11.63 9.26 7.64
CA PHE A 251 -10.72 10.03 6.78
C PHE A 251 -10.83 11.55 6.97
N ASP A 252 -11.84 12.06 7.67
CA ASP A 252 -11.93 13.50 7.95
C ASP A 252 -10.94 13.98 9.00
N LYS A 253 -10.40 13.06 9.80
CA LYS A 253 -9.40 13.30 10.85
C LYS A 253 -7.95 13.18 10.35
N LEU A 254 -7.74 12.99 9.05
CA LEU A 254 -6.40 12.91 8.47
C LEU A 254 -5.66 14.25 8.61
N THR A 255 -4.42 14.20 9.09
CA THR A 255 -3.53 15.36 9.11
C THR A 255 -3.14 15.73 7.69
N LEU A 256 -3.39 16.98 7.29
CA LEU A 256 -2.96 17.48 5.99
C LEU A 256 -1.43 17.45 5.95
N SER A 257 -0.87 16.68 5.02
CA SER A 257 0.54 16.78 4.67
C SER A 257 0.65 17.51 3.33
N LEU A 258 1.63 18.42 3.22
CA LEU A 258 2.20 18.87 1.95
C LEU A 258 1.28 19.59 0.95
N ASN A 259 0.46 20.55 1.39
CA ASN A 259 -0.27 21.48 0.49
C ASN A 259 -1.19 20.81 -0.57
N ASP A 260 -1.42 19.49 -0.49
CA ASP A 260 -2.33 18.77 -1.36
C ASP A 260 -3.79 19.04 -0.95
N ASN A 261 -4.70 19.01 -1.92
CA ASN A 261 -6.14 19.08 -1.64
C ASN A 261 -6.54 17.92 -0.70
N LYS A 262 -7.35 18.22 0.33
CA LYS A 262 -7.86 17.24 1.31
C LYS A 262 -8.47 16.02 0.63
N GLU A 263 -9.20 16.21 -0.48
CA GLU A 263 -9.80 15.11 -1.25
C GLU A 263 -8.74 14.16 -1.84
N ARG A 264 -7.65 14.72 -2.36
CA ARG A 264 -6.53 13.96 -2.92
C ARG A 264 -5.82 13.14 -1.85
N VAL A 265 -5.69 13.70 -0.64
CA VAL A 265 -5.15 12.99 0.53
C VAL A 265 -6.07 11.85 0.96
N LYS A 266 -7.39 12.10 1.05
CA LYS A 266 -8.38 11.06 1.37
C LYS A 266 -8.33 9.92 0.36
N TRP A 267 -8.31 10.24 -0.94
CA TRP A 267 -8.27 9.24 -2.01
C TRP A 267 -7.04 8.33 -1.91
N ARG A 268 -5.83 8.90 -1.82
CA ARG A 268 -4.59 8.12 -1.68
C ARG A 268 -4.55 7.31 -0.39
N THR A 269 -5.06 7.87 0.70
CA THR A 269 -5.13 7.15 1.97
C THR A 269 -6.06 5.95 1.83
N LYS A 270 -7.28 6.14 1.29
CA LYS A 270 -8.21 5.04 1.02
C LYS A 270 -7.58 3.97 0.12
N GLN A 271 -6.92 4.36 -0.96
CA GLN A 271 -6.25 3.43 -1.87
C GLN A 271 -5.20 2.57 -1.15
N ASN A 272 -4.41 3.15 -0.24
CA ASN A 272 -3.47 2.39 0.57
C ASN A 272 -4.18 1.36 1.48
N TYR A 273 -5.33 1.72 2.05
CA TYR A 273 -6.17 0.79 2.80
C TYR A 273 -6.70 -0.35 1.92
N ASP A 274 -7.12 -0.03 0.69
CA ASP A 274 -7.62 -0.99 -0.30
C ASP A 274 -6.55 -2.03 -0.65
N PHE A 275 -5.33 -1.58 -0.98
CA PHE A 275 -4.19 -2.45 -1.28
C PHE A 275 -3.79 -3.28 -0.07
N THR A 276 -3.77 -2.69 1.13
CA THR A 276 -3.46 -3.41 2.37
C THR A 276 -4.44 -4.54 2.61
N TYR A 277 -5.75 -4.29 2.39
CA TYR A 277 -6.78 -5.31 2.60
C TYR A 277 -6.56 -6.50 1.67
N LEU A 278 -6.35 -6.23 0.38
CA LEU A 278 -6.06 -7.25 -0.63
C LEU A 278 -4.79 -8.05 -0.31
N MET A 279 -3.70 -7.37 0.05
CA MET A 279 -2.44 -8.02 0.43
C MET A 279 -2.63 -8.91 1.67
N MET A 280 -3.33 -8.41 2.69
CA MET A 280 -3.63 -9.16 3.91
C MET A 280 -4.44 -10.41 3.61
N TYR A 281 -5.52 -10.28 2.83
CA TYR A 281 -6.35 -11.41 2.39
C TYR A 281 -5.55 -12.46 1.60
N SER A 282 -4.56 -12.02 0.82
CA SER A 282 -3.77 -12.87 -0.06
C SER A 282 -2.53 -13.47 0.61
N SER A 283 -2.10 -12.93 1.75
CA SER A 283 -0.77 -13.12 2.36
C SER A 283 -0.35 -14.58 2.56
N ILE A 284 -1.27 -15.44 3.01
CA ILE A 284 -0.99 -16.86 3.28
C ILE A 284 -1.43 -17.80 2.16
N ARG A 285 -2.04 -17.26 1.10
CA ARG A 285 -2.76 -18.05 0.10
C ARG A 285 -1.92 -18.35 -1.12
N GLY A 286 -0.94 -17.49 -1.42
CA GLY A 286 -0.11 -17.59 -2.62
C GLY A 286 1.36 -17.28 -2.36
N LYS A 287 2.22 -17.73 -3.27
CA LYS A 287 3.67 -17.48 -3.19
C LYS A 287 4.04 -16.04 -3.56
N TYR A 288 3.37 -15.48 -4.56
CA TYR A 288 3.58 -14.12 -5.03
C TYR A 288 2.24 -13.37 -5.09
N TYR A 289 2.27 -12.08 -4.76
CA TYR A 289 1.15 -11.17 -4.90
C TYR A 289 1.44 -10.16 -6.01
N ILE A 290 0.47 -9.94 -6.90
CA ILE A 290 0.52 -8.96 -7.97
C ILE A 290 -0.59 -7.94 -7.70
N GLN A 291 -0.21 -6.69 -7.46
CA GLN A 291 -1.14 -5.57 -7.42
C GLN A 291 -1.39 -5.10 -8.85
N LEU A 292 -2.64 -5.10 -9.30
CA LEU A 292 -3.06 -4.59 -10.61
C LEU A 292 -4.09 -3.48 -10.43
N GLU A 293 -4.19 -2.58 -11.40
CA GLU A 293 -5.33 -1.67 -11.55
C GLU A 293 -6.44 -2.35 -12.35
N ASP A 294 -7.66 -1.84 -12.25
CA ASP A 294 -8.86 -2.38 -12.92
C ASP A 294 -9.01 -1.91 -14.38
N ASP A 295 -8.03 -1.20 -14.93
CA ASP A 295 -7.97 -0.69 -16.31
C ASP A 295 -6.65 -1.09 -17.02
N VAL A 296 -6.25 -2.35 -16.86
CA VAL A 296 -5.03 -2.89 -17.47
C VAL A 296 -5.34 -3.95 -18.53
N ILE A 297 -4.66 -3.86 -19.67
CA ILE A 297 -4.66 -4.88 -20.72
C ILE A 297 -3.35 -5.68 -20.64
N THR A 298 -3.46 -6.99 -20.50
CA THR A 298 -2.31 -7.90 -20.39
C THR A 298 -1.78 -8.31 -21.77
N LYS A 299 -0.52 -8.75 -21.80
CA LYS A 299 0.06 -9.45 -22.94
C LYS A 299 -0.18 -10.95 -22.80
N PRO A 300 -0.20 -11.72 -23.91
CA PRO A 300 -0.13 -13.18 -23.86
C PRO A 300 1.02 -13.66 -22.97
N ASP A 301 0.81 -14.76 -22.25
CA ASP A 301 1.82 -15.42 -21.40
C ASP A 301 2.39 -14.53 -20.27
N TYR A 302 1.66 -13.49 -19.84
CA TYR A 302 2.18 -12.51 -18.88
C TYR A 302 2.72 -13.15 -17.59
N ILE A 303 2.11 -14.23 -17.11
CA ILE A 303 2.54 -14.96 -15.92
C ILE A 303 3.92 -15.60 -16.13
N HIS A 304 4.11 -16.27 -17.25
CA HIS A 304 5.40 -16.86 -17.60
C HIS A 304 6.51 -15.79 -17.69
N ILE A 305 6.18 -14.63 -18.26
CA ILE A 305 7.14 -13.52 -18.37
C ILE A 305 7.49 -12.96 -16.98
N ILE A 306 6.50 -12.78 -16.10
CA ILE A 306 6.70 -12.34 -14.71
C ILE A 306 7.54 -13.37 -13.94
N GLU A 307 7.22 -14.65 -14.06
CA GLU A 307 7.98 -15.73 -13.40
C GLU A 307 9.44 -15.77 -13.87
N SER A 308 9.65 -15.61 -15.19
CA SER A 308 10.99 -15.48 -15.77
C SER A 308 11.75 -14.26 -15.25
N PHE A 309 11.06 -13.13 -15.06
CA PHE A 309 11.65 -11.93 -14.48
C PHE A 309 12.06 -12.16 -13.02
N ILE A 310 11.17 -12.72 -12.19
CA ILE A 310 11.45 -13.06 -10.79
C ILE A 310 12.65 -14.01 -10.69
N ASN A 311 12.71 -15.03 -11.55
CA ASN A 311 13.81 -16.00 -11.55
C ASN A 311 15.18 -15.37 -11.83
N LYS A 312 15.23 -14.28 -12.60
CA LYS A 312 16.48 -13.53 -12.86
C LYS A 312 16.94 -12.69 -11.66
N GLN A 313 16.03 -12.35 -10.74
CA GLN A 313 16.32 -11.52 -9.56
C GLN A 313 16.68 -12.34 -8.31
N LYS A 314 16.80 -13.67 -8.40
CA LYS A 314 17.06 -14.57 -7.26
C LYS A 314 18.38 -14.32 -6.53
N THR A 315 19.30 -13.55 -7.09
CA THR A 315 20.59 -13.22 -6.48
C THR A 315 20.50 -12.10 -5.45
N GLN A 316 19.38 -11.38 -5.40
CA GLN A 316 19.13 -10.29 -4.45
C GLN A 316 17.85 -10.55 -3.66
N ASP A 317 17.87 -10.26 -2.36
CA ASP A 317 16.65 -10.21 -1.57
C ASP A 317 15.85 -8.98 -2.00
N TRP A 318 14.57 -9.16 -2.33
CA TRP A 318 13.68 -8.08 -2.74
C TRP A 318 12.33 -8.19 -2.02
N PHE A 319 11.76 -7.03 -1.67
CA PHE A 319 10.41 -6.93 -1.10
C PHE A 319 9.35 -6.68 -2.17
N MET A 320 9.68 -5.87 -3.18
CA MET A 320 8.78 -5.49 -4.28
C MET A 320 9.56 -5.48 -5.59
N LEU A 321 8.90 -5.92 -6.67
CA LEU A 321 9.41 -5.85 -8.02
C LEU A 321 8.42 -5.10 -8.90
N GLU A 322 8.92 -4.11 -9.63
CA GLU A 322 8.17 -3.41 -10.67
C GLU A 322 8.55 -4.00 -12.02
N TYR A 323 7.58 -4.58 -12.72
CA TYR A 323 7.80 -5.28 -13.99
C TYR A 323 7.26 -4.50 -15.20
N SER A 324 6.34 -3.55 -15.01
CA SER A 324 5.78 -2.71 -16.07
C SER A 324 6.05 -1.22 -15.79
N SER A 325 6.33 -0.47 -16.84
CA SER A 325 6.68 0.96 -16.77
C SER A 325 5.48 1.92 -16.63
N LEU A 326 4.27 1.40 -16.37
CA LEU A 326 3.03 2.17 -16.34
C LEU A 326 2.50 2.21 -14.90
N GLY A 327 3.12 3.08 -14.11
CA GLY A 327 2.64 3.50 -12.79
C GLY A 327 2.96 4.96 -12.44
N ASN A 328 3.69 5.69 -13.30
CA ASN A 328 4.10 7.07 -13.05
C ASN A 328 3.92 7.95 -14.30
N TYR A 329 2.68 8.22 -14.69
CA TYR A 329 2.35 9.39 -15.50
C TYR A 329 0.99 9.96 -15.08
N ASN A 330 0.99 10.78 -14.02
CA ASN A 330 0.36 12.12 -13.91
C ASN A 330 0.16 12.57 -12.46
#